data_AF-A0A9W6D2Q7-F1
#
_entry.id   AF-A0A9W6D2Q7-F1
#
_cell.length_a   1.000
_cell.length_b   1.000
_cell.length_c   1.000
_cell.angle_alpha   90.00
_cell.angle_beta   90.00
_cell.angle_gamma   90.00
#
_symmetry.space_group_name_H-M   'P 1'
#
loop_
_entity.id
_entity.type
_entity.pdbx_description
1 polymer ?
#
loop_
_entity_poly.entity_id
_entity_poly.type
_entity_poly.pdbx_seq_one_letter_code
_entity_poly.pdbx_strand_id
1 'polypeptide(L)'
;MDEMKFHVGERFPLPVPAEKGFTLEILDSGLTAFLQLPGLADEKVDAFNAGFSSYNFWESSTPVPVAVWVFNFSEPFAPVDFQFDARVVDPVHLQNFLDTSKEIKGDITFFLLDGDILRGKRTCRLDSAALALFHKTIQKQLSLSYTHEEYLRSCQTILRFNPGALARFGSRYRHMPERDV
;
A
#
# COMPACT_ATOMS: atom_id res chain seq x y z
N MET A 1 -5.56 25.14 -2.57
CA MET A 1 -4.31 24.42 -2.88
C MET A 1 -4.42 24.00 -4.33
N ASP A 2 -3.47 24.39 -5.17
CA ASP A 2 -3.41 23.88 -6.54
C ASP A 2 -3.43 22.35 -6.49
N GLU A 3 -4.34 21.76 -7.27
CA GLU A 3 -4.43 20.32 -7.43
C GLU A 3 -3.11 19.85 -8.05
N MET A 4 -2.27 19.20 -7.25
CA MET A 4 -0.98 18.68 -7.72
C MET A 4 -1.28 17.58 -8.74
N LYS A 5 -1.16 17.93 -10.03
CA LYS A 5 -1.43 16.99 -11.12
C LYS A 5 -0.24 16.07 -11.31
N PHE A 6 -0.51 14.78 -11.23
CA PHE A 6 0.46 13.73 -11.45
C PHE A 6 0.40 13.31 -12.92
N HIS A 7 1.47 13.54 -13.67
CA HIS A 7 1.58 13.22 -15.09
C HIS A 7 2.51 12.04 -15.31
N VAL A 8 1.99 10.97 -15.93
CA VAL A 8 2.81 9.80 -16.32
C VAL A 8 3.82 10.22 -17.39
N GLY A 9 5.06 9.80 -17.23
CA GLY A 9 6.20 10.18 -18.07
C GLY A 9 6.96 11.42 -17.58
N GLU A 10 6.43 12.13 -16.58
CA GLU A 10 7.07 13.31 -16.00
C GLU A 10 7.71 13.02 -14.64
N ARG A 11 8.46 14.02 -14.15
CA ARG A 11 9.03 13.96 -12.80
C ARG A 11 7.93 13.89 -11.75
N PHE A 12 8.07 12.94 -10.84
CA PHE A 12 7.19 12.81 -9.70
C PHE A 12 7.39 14.00 -8.76
N PRO A 13 6.31 14.74 -8.42
CA PRO A 13 6.47 16.04 -7.79
C PRO A 13 6.58 15.96 -6.26
N LEU A 14 6.49 14.75 -5.67
CA LEU A 14 6.67 14.48 -4.25
C LEU A 14 8.02 13.77 -3.99
N PRO A 15 8.48 13.71 -2.72
CA PRO A 15 9.64 12.91 -2.36
C PRO A 15 9.49 11.45 -2.83
N VAL A 16 10.52 10.97 -3.52
CA VAL A 16 10.60 9.59 -4.01
C VAL A 16 11.41 8.77 -3.00
N PRO A 17 10.97 7.54 -2.65
CA PRO A 17 11.81 6.62 -1.89
C PRO A 17 13.19 6.44 -2.55
N ALA A 18 14.26 6.65 -1.78
CA ALA A 18 15.62 6.57 -2.29
C ALA A 18 16.02 5.13 -2.66
N GLU A 19 15.45 4.15 -1.96
CA GLU A 19 15.73 2.74 -2.15
C GLU A 19 14.66 2.08 -3.03
N LYS A 20 15.09 1.06 -3.78
CA LYS A 20 14.16 0.17 -4.47
C LYS A 20 13.28 -0.54 -3.44
N GLY A 21 11.96 -0.48 -3.61
CA GLY A 21 11.05 -1.12 -2.68
C GLY A 21 9.60 -0.70 -2.83
N PHE A 22 8.78 -1.21 -1.92
CA PHE A 22 7.35 -0.97 -1.83
C PHE A 22 7.06 -0.34 -0.47
N THR A 23 6.40 0.82 -0.48
CA THR A 23 6.05 1.55 0.75
C THR A 23 4.60 1.94 0.72
N LEU A 24 3.93 1.83 1.86
CA LEU A 24 2.53 2.20 2.03
C LEU A 24 2.43 3.32 3.06
N GLU A 25 1.85 4.44 2.65
CA GLU A 25 1.72 5.64 3.47
C GLU A 25 0.26 6.11 3.53
N ILE A 26 -0.06 6.92 4.54
CA ILE A 26 -1.31 7.66 4.59
C ILE A 26 -0.97 9.13 4.35
N LEU A 27 -1.50 9.66 3.26
CA LEU A 27 -1.43 11.08 2.90
C LEU A 27 -2.81 11.72 3.05
N ASP A 28 -2.91 13.04 2.86
CA ASP A 28 -4.19 13.75 2.83
C ASP A 28 -5.20 13.15 1.83
N SER A 29 -4.72 12.63 0.71
CA SER A 29 -5.52 11.95 -0.32
C SER A 29 -6.01 10.56 0.09
N GLY A 30 -5.49 9.98 1.17
CA GLY A 30 -5.81 8.63 1.63
C GLY A 30 -4.61 7.69 1.56
N LEU A 31 -4.90 6.40 1.41
CA LEU A 31 -3.88 5.36 1.39
C LEU A 31 -3.09 5.42 0.08
N THR A 32 -1.76 5.50 0.17
CA THR A 32 -0.89 5.71 -0.98
C THR A 32 0.23 4.68 -0.99
N ALA A 33 0.35 3.92 -2.07
CA ALA A 33 1.39 2.93 -2.29
C ALA A 33 2.44 3.46 -3.28
N PHE A 34 3.69 3.51 -2.86
CA PHE A 34 4.84 3.85 -3.69
C PHE A 34 5.58 2.58 -4.10
N LEU A 35 5.81 2.42 -5.40
CA LEU A 35 6.53 1.29 -5.98
C LEU A 35 7.76 1.81 -6.71
N GLN A 36 8.90 1.87 -6.00
CA GLN A 36 10.15 2.35 -6.56
C GLN A 36 10.92 1.20 -7.19
N LEU A 37 10.95 1.15 -8.53
CA LEU A 37 11.59 0.09 -9.31
C LEU A 37 12.48 0.70 -10.41
N PRO A 38 13.74 1.06 -10.09
CA PRO A 38 14.65 1.65 -11.08
C PRO A 38 14.94 0.71 -12.26
N GLY A 39 14.97 1.24 -13.48
CA GLY A 39 15.25 0.49 -14.71
C GLY A 39 14.09 -0.42 -15.11
N LEU A 40 12.85 0.05 -14.96
CA LEU A 40 11.66 -0.75 -15.21
C LEU A 40 11.42 -0.94 -16.72
N ALA A 41 11.32 -2.21 -17.14
CA ALA A 41 10.96 -2.56 -18.52
C ALA A 41 9.49 -2.22 -18.82
N ASP A 42 9.21 -1.84 -20.08
CA ASP A 42 7.89 -1.40 -20.51
C ASP A 42 6.82 -2.50 -20.32
N GLU A 43 7.15 -3.77 -20.54
CA GLU A 43 6.21 -4.89 -20.30
C GLU A 43 5.73 -4.96 -18.84
N LYS A 44 6.56 -4.54 -17.88
CA LYS A 44 6.17 -4.45 -16.46
C LYS A 44 5.28 -3.24 -16.20
N VAL A 45 5.55 -2.12 -16.85
CA VAL A 45 4.68 -0.94 -16.80
C VAL A 45 3.29 -1.29 -17.35
N ASP A 46 3.24 -2.00 -18.46
CA ASP A 46 1.99 -2.47 -19.08
C ASP A 46 1.23 -3.43 -18.15
N ALA A 47 1.92 -4.37 -17.51
CA ALA A 47 1.28 -5.27 -16.54
C ALA A 47 0.76 -4.54 -15.28
N PHE A 48 1.48 -3.53 -14.79
CA PHE A 48 0.97 -2.65 -13.73
C PHE A 48 -0.28 -1.89 -14.18
N ASN A 49 -0.24 -1.32 -15.39
CA ASN A 49 -1.37 -0.60 -16.00
C ASN A 49 -2.53 -1.51 -16.42
N ALA A 50 -2.32 -2.83 -16.53
CA ALA A 50 -3.39 -3.82 -16.63
C ALA A 50 -4.04 -4.10 -15.26
N GLY A 51 -3.26 -4.02 -14.18
CA GLY A 51 -3.74 -3.99 -12.80
C GLY A 51 -3.74 -5.35 -12.13
N PHE A 52 -4.60 -5.50 -11.12
CA PHE A 52 -4.75 -6.74 -10.36
C PHE A 52 -6.23 -7.12 -10.23
N SER A 53 -6.51 -8.42 -10.22
CA SER A 53 -7.87 -8.95 -10.09
C SER A 53 -8.31 -9.14 -8.63
N SER A 54 -7.35 -9.24 -7.72
CA SER A 54 -7.61 -9.49 -6.31
C SER A 54 -6.43 -9.05 -5.46
N TYR A 55 -6.72 -8.85 -4.18
CA TYR A 55 -5.72 -8.56 -3.16
C TYR A 55 -6.09 -9.29 -1.87
N ASN A 56 -5.15 -9.31 -0.95
CA ASN A 56 -5.30 -9.95 0.33
C ASN A 56 -4.92 -8.98 1.43
N PHE A 57 -5.63 -9.08 2.56
CA PHE A 57 -5.25 -8.43 3.80
C PHE A 57 -4.97 -9.49 4.86
N TRP A 58 -3.87 -9.30 5.58
CA TRP A 58 -3.46 -10.16 6.68
C TRP A 58 -2.90 -9.30 7.80
N GLU A 59 -3.38 -9.53 9.03
CA GLU A 59 -2.72 -9.05 10.24
C GLU A 59 -1.80 -10.17 10.73
N SER A 60 -0.51 -9.87 10.91
CA SER A 60 0.46 -10.86 11.33
C SER A 60 0.20 -11.40 12.74
N SER A 61 0.49 -12.68 12.93
CA SER A 61 0.46 -13.34 14.25
C SER A 61 1.74 -13.12 15.07
N THR A 62 2.57 -12.15 14.69
CA THR A 62 3.79 -11.77 15.43
C THR A 62 3.43 -10.96 16.68
N PRO A 63 4.35 -10.80 17.66
CA PRO A 63 4.10 -9.98 18.85
C PRO A 63 3.67 -8.54 18.53
N VAL A 64 4.20 -7.97 17.43
CA VAL A 64 3.70 -6.71 16.86
C VAL A 64 2.68 -7.04 15.76
N PRO A 65 1.46 -6.49 15.78
CA PRO A 65 0.45 -6.75 14.75
C PRO A 65 0.80 -5.95 13.49
N VAL A 66 1.50 -6.58 12.54
CA VAL A 66 1.86 -5.96 11.27
C VAL A 66 0.69 -6.12 10.31
N ALA A 67 0.17 -5.01 9.80
CA ALA A 67 -0.77 -5.03 8.69
C ALA A 67 0.00 -5.32 7.40
N VAL A 68 -0.43 -6.36 6.67
CA VAL A 68 0.16 -6.80 5.41
C VAL A 68 -0.90 -6.80 4.33
N TRP A 69 -0.67 -6.02 3.29
CA TRP A 69 -1.45 -6.03 2.07
C TRP A 69 -0.69 -6.78 0.98
N VAL A 70 -1.36 -7.63 0.21
CA VAL A 70 -0.78 -8.27 -0.97
C VAL A 70 -1.66 -8.03 -2.18
N PHE A 71 -1.14 -7.35 -3.20
CA PHE A 71 -1.85 -7.05 -4.44
C PHE A 71 -1.37 -7.98 -5.55
N ASN A 72 -2.29 -8.79 -6.09
CA ASN A 72 -1.95 -9.86 -7.03
C ASN A 72 -1.96 -9.36 -8.48
N PHE A 73 -0.98 -8.53 -8.83
CA PHE A 73 -0.75 -8.13 -10.22
C PHE A 73 -0.36 -9.33 -11.09
N SER A 74 -0.71 -9.26 -12.37
CA SER A 74 -0.34 -10.27 -13.35
C SER A 74 1.14 -10.21 -13.71
N GLU A 75 1.67 -11.32 -14.23
CA GLU A 75 3.00 -11.34 -14.85
C GLU A 75 3.07 -10.38 -16.06
N PRO A 76 4.23 -9.75 -16.33
CA PRO A 76 5.52 -9.90 -15.62
C PRO A 76 5.70 -9.02 -14.36
N PHE A 77 4.67 -8.32 -13.90
CA PHE A 77 4.81 -7.45 -12.70
C PHE A 77 4.94 -8.27 -11.41
N ALA A 78 4.15 -9.35 -11.32
CA ALA A 78 4.03 -10.27 -10.19
C ALA A 78 3.38 -9.65 -8.93
N PRO A 79 2.91 -10.46 -7.97
CA PRO A 79 2.30 -9.95 -6.75
C PRO A 79 3.27 -9.12 -5.91
N VAL A 80 2.76 -8.05 -5.31
CA VAL A 80 3.51 -7.14 -4.43
C VAL A 80 2.89 -7.10 -3.05
N ASP A 81 3.73 -7.03 -2.02
CA ASP A 81 3.29 -6.91 -0.63
C ASP A 81 3.71 -5.57 -0.01
N PHE A 82 2.91 -5.10 0.93
CA PHE A 82 3.16 -3.89 1.70
C PHE A 82 2.96 -4.17 3.18
N GLN A 83 3.95 -3.85 4.00
CA GLN A 83 3.79 -3.76 5.45
C GLN A 83 3.45 -2.32 5.84
N PHE A 84 2.68 -2.16 6.91
CA PHE A 84 2.28 -0.84 7.41
C PHE A 84 2.57 -0.68 8.90
N ASP A 85 3.19 0.43 9.29
CA ASP A 85 3.41 0.84 10.68
C ASP A 85 2.69 2.17 10.95
N ALA A 86 1.59 2.12 11.70
CA ALA A 86 0.84 3.32 12.04
C ALA A 86 1.65 4.34 12.87
N ARG A 87 2.73 3.92 13.55
CA ARG A 87 3.48 4.78 14.48
C ARG A 87 4.43 5.75 13.82
N VAL A 88 4.77 5.52 12.55
CA VAL A 88 5.67 6.40 11.79
C VAL A 88 4.91 7.34 10.85
N VAL A 89 3.59 7.20 10.79
CA VAL A 89 2.70 8.05 9.98
C VAL A 89 2.49 9.38 10.68
N ASP A 90 2.39 10.45 9.88
CA ASP A 90 2.00 11.76 10.41
C ASP A 90 0.68 11.66 11.19
N PRO A 91 0.63 12.12 12.46
CA PRO A 91 -0.56 11.98 13.30
C PRO A 91 -1.81 12.64 12.73
N VAL A 92 -1.67 13.74 11.98
CA VAL A 92 -2.80 14.46 11.37
C VAL A 92 -3.38 13.64 10.23
N HIS A 93 -2.54 13.11 9.34
CA HIS A 93 -2.99 12.22 8.26
C HIS A 93 -3.66 10.96 8.81
N LEU A 94 -3.04 10.35 9.83
CA LEU A 94 -3.56 9.14 10.47
C LEU A 94 -4.92 9.39 11.13
N GLN A 95 -5.07 10.48 11.88
CA GLN A 95 -6.33 10.85 12.51
C GLN A 95 -7.42 11.10 11.47
N ASN A 96 -7.11 11.82 10.38
CA ASN A 96 -8.04 12.09 9.29
C ASN A 96 -8.46 10.81 8.55
N PHE A 97 -7.56 9.84 8.42
CA PHE A 97 -7.86 8.55 7.79
C PHE A 97 -8.74 7.66 8.70
N LEU A 98 -8.51 7.70 10.01
CA LEU A 98 -9.29 6.96 10.99
C LEU A 98 -10.62 7.62 11.35
N ASP A 99 -10.84 8.88 10.95
CA ASP A 99 -12.09 9.59 11.19
C ASP A 99 -13.23 9.00 10.33
N THR A 100 -13.99 8.09 10.93
CA THR A 100 -15.18 7.47 10.32
C THR A 100 -16.44 8.29 10.50
N SER A 101 -16.37 9.53 11.00
CA SER A 101 -17.54 10.43 11.03
C SER A 101 -17.99 10.82 9.62
N LYS A 102 -17.07 10.70 8.64
CA LYS A 102 -17.32 10.76 7.20
C LYS A 102 -17.25 9.35 6.60
N GLU A 103 -17.64 9.20 5.33
CA GLU A 103 -17.41 7.96 4.59
C GLU A 103 -15.93 7.55 4.69
N ILE A 104 -15.65 6.29 5.05
CA ILE A 104 -14.28 5.77 5.14
C ILE A 104 -13.59 5.99 3.80
N LYS A 105 -12.44 6.69 3.81
CA LYS A 105 -11.57 6.83 2.64
C LYS A 105 -11.07 5.46 2.23
N GLY A 106 -11.78 4.84 1.31
CA GLY A 106 -11.52 3.48 0.88
C GLY A 106 -10.62 3.35 -0.32
N ASP A 107 -10.18 4.46 -0.90
CA ASP A 107 -9.33 4.43 -2.08
C ASP A 107 -7.86 4.29 -1.69
N ILE A 108 -7.16 3.44 -2.44
CA ILE A 108 -5.71 3.35 -2.45
C ILE A 108 -5.19 3.82 -3.80
N THR A 109 -4.21 4.73 -3.78
CA THR A 109 -3.52 5.19 -4.98
C THR A 109 -2.14 4.55 -5.07
N PHE A 110 -1.82 3.94 -6.20
CA PHE A 110 -0.51 3.38 -6.51
C PHE A 110 0.25 4.33 -7.43
N PHE A 111 1.49 4.63 -7.06
CA PHE A 111 2.46 5.33 -7.90
C PHE A 111 3.62 4.39 -8.23
N LEU A 112 3.76 4.08 -9.51
CA LEU A 112 4.88 3.31 -10.05
C LEU A 112 5.99 4.27 -10.48
N LEU A 113 7.14 4.15 -9.83
CA LEU A 113 8.25 5.09 -9.95
C LEU A 113 9.49 4.38 -10.52
N ASP A 114 10.20 5.09 -11.40
CA ASP A 114 11.50 4.70 -11.93
C ASP A 114 12.46 5.89 -11.74
N GLY A 115 13.20 5.86 -10.63
CA GLY A 115 13.94 7.04 -10.20
C GLY A 115 12.98 8.17 -9.83
N ASP A 116 13.17 9.36 -10.41
CA ASP A 116 12.29 10.51 -10.24
C ASP A 116 11.12 10.53 -11.22
N ILE A 117 10.93 9.53 -12.07
CA ILE A 117 9.89 9.51 -13.12
C ILE A 117 8.67 8.69 -12.70
N LEU A 118 7.48 9.27 -12.86
CA LEU A 118 6.21 8.57 -12.70
C LEU A 118 5.93 7.71 -13.94
N ARG A 119 6.04 6.39 -13.83
CA ARG A 119 5.80 5.44 -14.93
C ARG A 119 4.37 4.92 -14.99
N GLY A 120 3.62 5.01 -13.90
CA GLY A 120 2.22 4.58 -13.85
C GLY A 120 1.52 5.09 -12.60
N LYS A 121 0.21 5.34 -12.72
CA LYS A 121 -0.64 5.76 -11.62
C LYS A 121 -1.96 5.00 -11.68
N ARG A 122 -2.40 4.46 -10.56
CA ARG A 122 -3.71 3.80 -10.45
C ARG A 122 -4.38 4.15 -9.15
N THR A 123 -5.70 4.21 -9.15
CA THR A 123 -6.49 4.33 -7.93
C THR A 123 -7.55 3.26 -7.94
N CYS A 124 -7.66 2.52 -6.84
CA CYS A 124 -8.74 1.56 -6.71
C CYS A 124 -9.41 1.66 -5.35
N ARG A 125 -10.68 1.28 -5.30
CA ARG A 125 -11.43 1.22 -4.05
C ARG A 125 -11.24 -0.13 -3.38
N LEU A 126 -10.85 -0.09 -2.11
CA LEU A 126 -10.76 -1.23 -1.22
C LEU A 126 -12.15 -1.62 -0.70
N ASP A 127 -12.29 -2.91 -0.44
CA ASP A 127 -13.48 -3.51 0.13
C ASP A 127 -13.64 -3.02 1.58
N SER A 128 -14.87 -2.69 1.95
CA SER A 128 -15.16 -2.12 3.27
C SER A 128 -14.79 -3.06 4.41
N ALA A 129 -14.89 -4.39 4.21
CA ALA A 129 -14.47 -5.35 5.22
C ALA A 129 -12.94 -5.41 5.35
N ALA A 130 -12.20 -5.28 4.24
CA ALA A 130 -10.74 -5.19 4.27
C ALA A 130 -10.28 -3.92 5.01
N LEU A 131 -10.90 -2.78 4.72
CA LEU A 131 -10.62 -1.51 5.40
C LEU A 131 -10.95 -1.57 6.89
N ALA A 132 -12.07 -2.18 7.26
CA ALA A 132 -12.43 -2.34 8.68
C ALA A 132 -11.39 -3.16 9.44
N LEU A 133 -10.86 -4.23 8.84
CA LEU A 133 -9.77 -5.00 9.42
C LEU A 133 -8.49 -4.16 9.54
N PHE A 134 -8.16 -3.40 8.50
CA PHE A 134 -6.99 -2.53 8.52
C PHE A 134 -7.06 -1.44 9.60
N HIS A 135 -8.21 -0.76 9.73
CA HIS A 135 -8.45 0.22 10.79
C HIS A 135 -8.29 -0.42 12.18
N LYS A 136 -8.82 -1.64 12.36
CA LYS A 136 -8.67 -2.38 13.62
C LYS A 136 -7.21 -2.73 13.91
N THR A 137 -6.44 -3.13 12.90
CA THR A 137 -5.00 -3.39 13.05
C THR A 137 -4.23 -2.12 13.41
N ILE A 138 -4.53 -0.98 12.77
CA ILE A 138 -3.96 0.33 13.13
C ILE A 138 -4.24 0.65 14.61
N GLN A 139 -5.49 0.49 15.06
CA GLN A 139 -5.85 0.74 16.47
C GLN A 139 -5.09 -0.17 17.44
N LYS A 140 -4.85 -1.44 17.08
CA LYS A 140 -3.99 -2.34 17.87
C LYS A 140 -2.53 -1.87 17.88
N GLN A 141 -2.01 -1.48 16.72
CA GLN A 141 -0.65 -0.94 16.61
C GLN A 141 -0.45 0.27 17.51
N LEU A 142 -1.44 1.18 17.58
CA LEU A 142 -1.38 2.38 18.43
C LEU A 142 -1.57 2.09 19.92
N SER A 143 -2.29 1.03 20.29
CA SER A 143 -2.60 0.72 21.70
C SER A 143 -1.57 -0.20 22.38
N LEU A 144 -0.78 -0.95 21.62
CA LEU A 144 0.27 -1.78 22.18
C LEU A 144 1.49 -0.95 22.63
N SER A 145 2.50 -1.58 23.22
CA SER A 145 3.81 -0.97 23.44
C SER A 145 4.85 -1.81 22.73
N TYR A 146 5.43 -1.27 21.66
CA TYR A 146 6.56 -1.84 20.95
C TYR A 146 7.47 -0.74 20.40
N THR A 147 8.75 -1.06 20.28
CA THR A 147 9.77 -0.23 19.66
C THR A 147 9.76 -0.42 18.14
N HIS A 148 10.27 0.56 17.40
CA HIS A 148 10.43 0.42 15.95
C HIS A 148 11.31 -0.80 15.57
N GLU A 149 12.31 -1.14 16.39
CA GLU A 149 13.13 -2.33 16.16
C GLU A 149 12.33 -3.64 16.27
N GLU A 150 11.40 -3.73 17.23
CA GLU A 150 10.50 -4.89 17.36
C GLU A 150 9.53 -5.01 16.18
N TYR A 151 9.08 -3.87 15.64
CA TYR A 151 8.31 -3.83 14.40
C TYR A 151 9.13 -4.36 13.22
N LEU A 152 10.35 -3.86 13.02
CA LEU A 152 11.25 -4.32 11.95
C LEU A 152 11.57 -5.82 12.07
N ARG A 153 11.79 -6.32 13.28
CA ARG A 153 12.02 -7.76 13.54
C ARG A 153 10.79 -8.61 13.20
N SER A 154 9.59 -8.09 13.46
CA SER A 154 8.34 -8.73 13.05
C SER A 154 8.19 -8.75 11.52
N CYS A 155 8.53 -7.65 10.85
CA CYS A 155 8.57 -7.58 9.38
C CYS A 155 9.57 -8.54 8.77
N GLN A 156 10.78 -8.67 9.33
CA GLN A 156 11.78 -9.65 8.87
C GLN A 156 11.28 -11.10 8.96
N THR A 157 10.41 -11.40 9.93
CA THR A 157 9.79 -12.73 10.04
C THR A 157 8.80 -12.97 8.89
N ILE A 158 8.05 -11.94 8.51
CA ILE A 158 7.07 -11.93 7.41
C ILE A 158 7.76 -12.02 6.05
N LEU A 159 8.82 -11.23 5.84
CA LEU A 159 9.57 -11.13 4.57
C LEU A 159 10.36 -12.41 4.21
N ARG A 160 10.34 -13.44 5.07
CA ARG A 160 10.83 -14.80 4.71
C ARG A 160 9.94 -15.48 3.67
N PHE A 161 8.69 -15.03 3.54
CA PHE A 161 7.74 -15.54 2.58
C PHE A 161 7.73 -14.64 1.34
N ASN A 162 7.62 -15.24 0.15
CA ASN A 162 7.34 -14.45 -1.04
C ASN A 162 5.87 -13.95 -1.04
N PRO A 163 5.54 -12.90 -1.81
CA PRO A 163 4.20 -12.33 -1.84
C PRO A 163 3.10 -13.35 -2.15
N GLY A 164 3.35 -14.29 -3.06
CA GLY A 164 2.40 -15.36 -3.41
C GLY A 164 2.09 -16.31 -2.25
N ALA A 165 3.07 -16.58 -1.38
CA ALA A 165 2.86 -17.33 -0.15
C ALA A 165 2.11 -16.50 0.89
N LEU A 166 2.43 -15.21 1.02
CA LEU A 166 1.73 -14.29 1.93
C LEU A 166 0.24 -14.17 1.62
N ALA A 167 -0.13 -14.18 0.33
CA ALA A 167 -1.53 -14.18 -0.10
C ALA A 167 -2.36 -15.37 0.43
N ARG A 168 -1.73 -16.43 0.95
CA ARG A 168 -2.41 -17.60 1.52
C ARG A 168 -2.78 -17.45 3.00
N PHE A 169 -2.17 -16.50 3.71
CA PHE A 169 -2.44 -16.25 5.14
C PHE A 169 -3.61 -15.28 5.36
N GLY A 170 -3.91 -14.43 4.38
CA GLY A 170 -4.90 -13.36 4.49
C GLY A 170 -6.26 -13.68 3.91
N SER A 171 -7.26 -12.89 4.29
CA SER A 171 -8.55 -12.87 3.61
C SER A 171 -8.39 -12.29 2.21
N ARG A 172 -8.98 -12.96 1.20
CA ARG A 172 -8.92 -12.53 -0.20
C ARG A 172 -10.13 -11.66 -0.54
N TYR A 173 -9.86 -10.55 -1.21
CA TYR A 173 -10.86 -9.61 -1.70
C TYR A 173 -10.74 -9.48 -3.22
N ARG A 174 -11.88 -9.27 -3.89
CA ARG A 174 -11.89 -8.96 -5.32
C ARG A 174 -11.58 -7.48 -5.50
N HIS A 175 -10.79 -7.18 -6.54
CA HIS A 175 -10.69 -5.82 -7.03
C HIS A 175 -12.06 -5.40 -7.58
N MET A 176 -12.57 -4.26 -7.11
CA MET A 176 -13.69 -3.61 -7.78
C MET A 176 -13.10 -2.72 -8.88
N PRO A 177 -13.59 -2.83 -10.13
CA PRO A 177 -13.05 -2.04 -11.23
C PRO A 177 -13.10 -0.55 -10.91
N GLU A 178 -12.11 0.17 -11.42
CA GLU A 178 -11.99 1.63 -11.29
C GLU A 178 -13.31 2.27 -11.74
N ARG A 179 -13.87 3.17 -10.93
CA ARG A 179 -14.95 4.04 -11.41
C ARG A 179 -14.24 5.08 -12.28
N ASP A 180 -14.60 5.14 -13.56
CA ASP A 180 -14.28 6.30 -14.38
C ASP A 180 -14.82 7.53 -13.65
N VAL A 181 -13.92 8.41 -13.21
CA VAL A 181 -14.25 9.76 -12.74
C VAL A 181 -13.85 10.75 -13.82
#